data_AF-B5IK78-F1
#
_entry.id   AF-B5IK78-F1
#
_cell.length_a   1.000
_cell.length_b   1.000
_cell.length_c   1.000
_cell.angle_alpha   90.00
_cell.angle_beta   90.00
_cell.angle_gamma   90.00
#
_symmetry.space_group_name_H-M   'P 1'
#
loop_
_entity.id
_entity.type
_entity.pdbx_description
1 polymer ?
#
loop_
_entity_poly.entity_id
_entity_poly.type
_entity_poly.pdbx_seq_one_letter_code
_entity_poly.pdbx_strand_id
1 'polypeptide(L)'
;MTAFPLQLPHLVLPALAVRDGLWWGALLIQLLAIPGTLLPLLPGLALLPLGAGLWLWAVGWADGWAPFLLACVLLLLGWGADALGLVLGPARLKATRWAYIGAGLGLLVGLVGLLPALPVGGPLLGALVGPLLGASLGELITAPTALGPMGLLRLRRSLVVGLAVVAGMLVSKLAQALLALVGCLGFVLLTTVLA
;
A
#
# COMPACT_ATOMS: atom_id res chain seq x y z
N MET A 1 56.71 -32.50 32.33
CA MET A 1 55.48 -31.72 32.53
C MET A 1 55.47 -30.60 31.49
N THR A 2 55.01 -30.91 30.29
CA THR A 2 54.96 -29.98 29.14
C THR A 2 53.57 -29.36 29.09
N ALA A 3 53.49 -28.06 29.35
CA ALA A 3 52.26 -27.30 29.26
C ALA A 3 51.76 -27.31 27.80
N PHE A 4 50.56 -27.85 27.61
CA PHE A 4 49.81 -27.82 26.35
C PHE A 4 49.38 -26.36 26.12
N PRO A 5 49.77 -25.69 25.02
CA PRO A 5 49.18 -24.39 24.71
C PRO A 5 47.74 -24.65 24.25
N LEU A 6 46.78 -24.40 25.15
CA LEU A 6 45.37 -24.24 24.79
C LEU A 6 45.25 -23.00 23.92
N GLN A 7 45.47 -23.16 22.61
CA GLN A 7 44.98 -22.23 21.61
C GLN A 7 43.45 -22.32 21.63
N LEU A 8 42.84 -21.47 22.45
CA LEU A 8 41.42 -21.20 22.37
C LEU A 8 41.16 -20.68 20.95
N PRO A 9 40.34 -21.37 20.13
CA PRO A 9 39.86 -20.76 18.90
C PRO A 9 39.17 -19.47 19.35
N HIS A 10 39.63 -18.36 18.79
CA HIS A 10 38.92 -17.11 18.78
C HIS A 10 37.49 -17.46 18.36
N LEU A 11 36.59 -17.47 19.34
CA LEU A 11 35.16 -17.53 19.14
C LEU A 11 34.83 -16.27 18.34
N VAL A 12 35.00 -16.36 17.02
CA VAL A 12 34.27 -15.54 16.08
C VAL A 12 32.85 -15.94 16.35
N LEU A 13 32.18 -15.20 17.24
CA LEU A 13 30.74 -15.24 17.31
C LEU A 13 30.28 -15.16 15.86
N PRO A 14 29.52 -16.14 15.33
CA PRO A 14 28.93 -16.01 14.01
C PRO A 14 27.88 -14.91 14.13
N ALA A 15 28.35 -13.66 14.11
CA ALA A 15 27.60 -12.55 13.59
C ALA A 15 27.10 -13.07 12.25
N LEU A 16 25.79 -13.20 12.10
CA LEU A 16 25.14 -13.17 10.80
C LEU A 16 26.01 -12.24 9.93
N ALA A 17 26.64 -12.77 8.87
CA ALA A 17 27.60 -11.97 8.12
C ALA A 17 26.86 -10.67 7.76
N VAL A 18 27.51 -9.50 7.81
CA VAL A 18 26.81 -8.20 7.64
C VAL A 18 25.86 -8.21 6.42
N ARG A 19 26.23 -8.96 5.38
CA ARG A 19 25.41 -9.26 4.20
C ARG A 19 24.12 -10.02 4.49
N ASP A 20 24.13 -11.04 5.35
CA ASP A 20 22.95 -11.77 5.82
C ASP A 20 22.00 -10.84 6.59
N GLY A 21 22.57 -9.98 7.44
CA GLY A 21 21.80 -8.96 8.18
C GLY A 21 21.10 -7.96 7.24
N LEU A 22 21.80 -7.50 6.20
CA LEU A 22 21.24 -6.60 5.18
C LEU A 22 20.15 -7.27 4.34
N TRP A 23 20.30 -8.57 4.03
CA TRP A 23 19.26 -9.34 3.33
C TRP A 23 17.98 -9.42 4.17
N TRP A 24 18.09 -9.78 5.45
CA TRP A 24 16.96 -9.82 6.38
C TRP A 24 16.32 -8.45 6.57
N GLY A 25 17.13 -7.39 6.68
CA GLY A 25 16.63 -6.01 6.74
C GLY A 25 15.84 -5.63 5.48
N ALA A 26 16.37 -5.93 4.30
CA ALA A 26 15.71 -5.69 3.02
C ALA A 26 14.39 -6.46 2.89
N LEU A 27 14.36 -7.72 3.36
CA LEU A 27 13.15 -8.53 3.38
C LEU A 27 12.12 -7.98 4.38
N LEU A 28 12.52 -7.59 5.59
CA LEU A 28 11.62 -7.01 6.59
C LEU A 28 10.97 -5.72 6.11
N ILE A 29 11.73 -4.84 5.45
CA ILE A 29 11.19 -3.62 4.83
C ILE A 29 10.11 -3.97 3.80
N GLN A 30 10.34 -4.99 2.97
CA GLN A 30 9.38 -5.43 1.96
C GLN A 30 8.16 -6.12 2.57
N LEU A 31 8.34 -6.93 3.61
CA LEU A 31 7.23 -7.55 4.33
C LEU A 31 6.33 -6.51 4.98
N LEU A 32 6.88 -5.39 5.45
CA LEU A 32 6.10 -4.25 5.94
C LEU A 32 5.26 -3.58 4.84
N ALA A 33 5.57 -3.77 3.55
CA ALA A 33 4.72 -3.32 2.46
C ALA A 33 3.34 -3.97 2.50
N ILE A 34 3.22 -5.23 2.94
CA ILE A 34 1.95 -5.97 2.99
C ILE A 34 0.94 -5.27 3.92
N PRO A 35 1.21 -5.08 5.23
CA PRO A 35 0.32 -4.28 6.07
C PRO A 35 0.28 -2.82 5.62
N GLY A 36 1.34 -2.30 4.99
CA GLY A 36 1.37 -0.96 4.41
C GLY A 36 0.36 -0.73 3.29
N THR A 37 -0.01 -1.76 2.53
CA THR A 37 -1.05 -1.64 1.50
C THR A 37 -2.47 -1.57 2.09
N LEU A 38 -2.67 -2.09 3.30
CA LEU A 38 -3.97 -2.15 3.98
C LEU A 38 -4.17 -0.98 4.96
N LEU A 39 -3.10 -0.57 5.62
CA LEU A 39 -3.12 0.48 6.63
C LEU A 39 -2.89 1.86 5.98
N PRO A 40 -3.81 2.82 6.15
CA PRO A 40 -3.76 4.09 5.42
C PRO A 40 -2.57 4.99 5.79
N LEU A 41 -1.89 4.73 6.92
CA LEU A 41 -0.77 5.53 7.40
C LEU A 41 0.60 4.98 7.00
N LEU A 42 0.67 3.68 6.67
CA LEU A 42 1.93 3.04 6.35
C LEU A 42 2.22 3.16 4.85
N PRO A 43 3.48 3.40 4.46
CA PRO A 43 3.87 3.32 3.05
C PRO A 43 3.68 1.87 2.57
N GLY A 44 2.83 1.67 1.56
CA GLY A 44 2.56 0.35 0.97
C GLY A 44 3.68 -0.08 0.02
N LEU A 45 3.36 -0.15 -1.28
CA LEU A 45 4.29 -0.63 -2.31
C LEU A 45 5.59 0.19 -2.43
N ALA A 46 5.64 1.42 -1.92
CA ALA A 46 6.86 2.22 -1.88
C ALA A 46 7.97 1.58 -1.04
N LEU A 47 7.63 0.70 -0.08
CA LEU A 47 8.61 -0.06 0.69
C LEU A 47 9.31 -1.13 -0.15
N LEU A 48 8.71 -1.60 -1.25
CA LEU A 48 9.34 -2.60 -2.13
C LEU A 48 10.69 -2.10 -2.68
N PRO A 49 10.76 -0.98 -3.42
CA PRO A 49 12.03 -0.49 -3.95
C PRO A 49 12.98 0.00 -2.85
N LEU A 50 12.48 0.41 -1.68
CA LEU A 50 13.34 0.76 -0.54
C LEU A 50 14.10 -0.47 -0.01
N GLY A 51 13.40 -1.60 0.20
CA GLY A 51 14.05 -2.84 0.64
C GLY A 51 14.96 -3.41 -0.45
N ALA A 52 14.49 -3.47 -1.71
CA ALA A 52 15.32 -3.94 -2.81
C ALA A 52 16.52 -3.02 -3.09
N GLY A 53 16.39 -1.71 -2.85
CA GLY A 53 17.46 -0.73 -2.96
C GLY A 53 18.54 -0.92 -1.89
N LEU A 54 18.14 -1.27 -0.66
CA LEU A 54 19.08 -1.64 0.41
C LEU A 54 19.92 -2.86 0.00
N TRP A 55 19.29 -3.86 -0.61
CA TRP A 55 20.00 -5.04 -1.11
C TRP A 55 20.91 -4.72 -2.31
N LEU A 56 20.43 -3.91 -3.25
CA LEU A 56 21.21 -3.42 -4.38
C LEU A 56 22.47 -2.66 -3.91
N TRP A 57 22.36 -1.87 -2.85
CA TRP A 57 23.50 -1.21 -2.24
C TRP A 57 24.47 -2.21 -1.58
N ALA A 58 23.95 -3.27 -0.96
CA ALA A 58 24.75 -4.29 -0.27
C ALA A 58 25.56 -5.19 -1.22
N VAL A 59 25.00 -5.55 -2.38
CA VAL A 59 25.64 -6.47 -3.33
C VAL A 59 26.22 -5.78 -4.57
N GLY A 60 25.75 -4.57 -4.86
CA GLY A 60 26.15 -3.81 -6.03
C GLY A 60 25.26 -4.08 -7.24
N TRP A 61 25.48 -3.28 -8.30
CA TRP A 61 24.59 -3.25 -9.47
C TRP A 61 24.52 -4.57 -10.23
N ALA A 62 25.62 -5.30 -10.36
CA ALA A 62 25.69 -6.53 -11.16
C ALA A 62 24.66 -7.58 -10.71
N ASP A 63 24.48 -7.76 -9.41
CA ASP A 63 23.60 -8.80 -8.86
C ASP A 63 22.30 -8.24 -8.27
N GLY A 64 22.27 -6.95 -7.91
CA GLY A 64 21.14 -6.33 -7.23
C GLY A 64 20.09 -5.68 -8.14
N TRP A 65 20.39 -5.47 -9.44
CA TRP A 65 19.51 -4.66 -10.31
C TRP A 65 18.16 -5.32 -10.59
N ALA A 66 18.12 -6.65 -10.73
CA ALA A 66 16.91 -7.39 -11.08
C ALA A 66 15.79 -7.28 -10.02
N PRO A 67 16.03 -7.57 -8.71
CA PRO A 67 15.00 -7.39 -7.70
C PRO A 67 14.59 -5.92 -7.52
N PHE A 68 15.52 -4.98 -7.71
CA PHE A 68 15.21 -3.55 -7.66
C PHE A 68 14.30 -3.10 -8.81
N LEU A 69 14.59 -3.53 -10.04
CA LEU A 69 13.75 -3.24 -11.20
C LEU A 69 12.34 -3.81 -11.03
N LEU A 70 12.24 -5.07 -10.58
CA LEU A 70 10.95 -5.71 -10.29
C LEU A 70 10.14 -4.86 -9.29
N ALA A 71 10.77 -4.44 -8.19
CA ALA A 71 10.13 -3.62 -7.17
C ALA A 71 9.62 -2.28 -7.73
N CYS A 72 10.41 -1.61 -8.59
CA CYS A 72 9.98 -0.37 -9.25
C CYS A 72 8.80 -0.60 -10.21
N VAL A 73 8.83 -1.67 -11.00
CA VAL A 73 7.71 -2.01 -11.90
C VAL A 73 6.43 -2.29 -11.12
N LEU A 74 6.51 -3.04 -10.02
CA LEU A 74 5.36 -3.34 -9.17
C LEU A 74 4.80 -2.07 -8.49
N LEU A 75 5.66 -1.14 -8.06
CA LEU A 75 5.23 0.16 -7.54
C LEU A 75 4.42 0.93 -8.60
N LEU A 76 4.92 1.01 -9.83
CA LEU A 76 4.24 1.69 -10.94
C LEU A 76 2.90 1.03 -11.27
N LEU A 77 2.85 -0.31 -11.32
CA LEU A 77 1.60 -1.07 -11.51
C LEU A 77 0.62 -0.81 -10.36
N GLY A 78 1.11 -0.70 -9.13
CA GLY A 78 0.32 -0.34 -7.97
C GLY A 78 -0.34 1.03 -8.06
N TRP A 79 0.42 2.05 -8.46
CA TRP A 79 -0.12 3.38 -8.73
C TRP A 79 -1.13 3.36 -9.88
N GLY A 80 -0.88 2.55 -10.91
CA GLY A 80 -1.85 2.29 -11.96
C GLY A 80 -3.15 1.69 -11.43
N ALA A 81 -3.08 0.68 -10.55
CA ALA A 81 -4.24 0.06 -9.93
C ALA A 81 -5.04 1.04 -9.06
N ASP A 82 -4.37 1.94 -8.33
CA ASP A 82 -5.03 3.00 -7.54
C ASP A 82 -5.78 3.99 -8.43
N ALA A 83 -5.12 4.48 -9.49
CA ALA A 83 -5.74 5.38 -10.44
C ALA A 83 -6.97 4.73 -11.12
N LEU A 84 -6.84 3.46 -11.53
CA LEU A 84 -7.91 2.71 -12.15
C LEU A 84 -9.08 2.46 -11.19
N GLY A 85 -8.85 2.08 -9.94
CA GLY A 85 -9.96 1.84 -9.00
C GLY A 85 -10.68 3.12 -8.60
N LEU A 86 -9.96 4.23 -8.43
CA LEU A 86 -10.56 5.54 -8.15
C LEU A 86 -11.47 5.99 -9.31
N VAL A 87 -11.02 5.81 -10.55
CA VAL A 87 -11.76 6.29 -11.74
C VAL A 87 -12.86 5.31 -12.15
N LEU A 88 -12.56 4.02 -12.28
CA LEU A 88 -13.48 3.04 -12.87
C LEU A 88 -14.68 2.71 -11.98
N GLY A 89 -14.53 2.76 -10.65
CA GLY A 89 -15.63 2.47 -9.72
C GLY A 89 -16.83 3.43 -9.95
N PRO A 90 -16.65 4.75 -9.78
CA PRO A 90 -17.71 5.73 -9.94
C PRO A 90 -18.04 6.05 -11.40
N ALA A 91 -17.08 5.88 -12.33
CA ALA A 91 -17.32 6.16 -13.75
C ALA A 91 -18.42 5.29 -14.36
N ARG A 92 -18.56 4.03 -13.91
CA ARG A 92 -19.66 3.14 -14.34
C ARG A 92 -21.04 3.71 -14.06
N LEU A 93 -21.15 4.59 -13.06
CA LEU A 93 -22.40 5.24 -12.65
C LEU A 93 -22.57 6.65 -13.22
N LYS A 94 -21.67 7.11 -14.10
CA LYS A 94 -21.62 8.50 -14.60
C LYS A 94 -21.65 9.52 -13.46
N ALA A 95 -20.90 9.22 -12.38
CA ALA A 95 -20.77 10.10 -11.23
C ALA A 95 -20.21 11.47 -11.62
N THR A 96 -20.61 12.52 -10.91
CA THR A 96 -20.13 13.88 -11.17
C THR A 96 -18.67 14.04 -10.73
N ARG A 97 -17.99 15.05 -11.27
CA ARG A 97 -16.61 15.39 -10.87
C ARG A 97 -16.50 15.72 -9.37
N TRP A 98 -17.58 16.26 -8.80
CA TRP A 98 -17.69 16.60 -7.39
C TRP A 98 -17.71 15.38 -6.47
N ALA A 99 -18.14 14.20 -6.96
CA ALA A 99 -18.04 12.96 -6.19
C ALA A 99 -16.57 12.57 -5.95
N TYR A 100 -15.68 12.77 -6.92
CA TYR A 100 -14.25 12.47 -6.76
C TYR A 100 -13.56 13.46 -5.81
N ILE A 101 -13.86 14.76 -5.96
CA ILE A 101 -13.35 15.80 -5.06
C ILE A 101 -13.86 15.56 -3.63
N GLY A 102 -15.16 15.25 -3.51
CA GLY A 102 -15.79 14.89 -2.26
C GLY A 102 -15.15 13.66 -1.63
N ALA A 103 -14.86 12.61 -2.40
CA ALA A 103 -14.14 11.44 -1.92
C ALA A 103 -12.76 11.77 -1.36
N GLY A 104 -11.98 12.62 -2.06
CA GLY A 104 -10.66 13.05 -1.63
C GLY A 104 -10.70 13.89 -0.35
N LEU A 105 -11.59 14.87 -0.28
CA LEU A 105 -11.80 15.66 0.94
C LEU A 105 -12.32 14.79 2.09
N GLY A 106 -13.23 13.87 1.80
CA GLY A 106 -13.74 12.89 2.74
C GLY A 106 -12.64 12.00 3.29
N LEU A 107 -11.70 11.53 2.45
CA LEU A 107 -10.51 10.79 2.89
C LEU A 107 -9.68 11.62 3.86
N LEU A 108 -9.37 12.87 3.51
CA LEU A 108 -8.56 13.75 4.34
C LEU A 108 -9.22 14.01 5.70
N VAL A 109 -10.50 14.39 5.70
CA VAL A 109 -11.25 14.66 6.93
C VAL A 109 -11.45 13.37 7.73
N GLY A 110 -11.74 12.24 7.08
CA GLY A 110 -11.89 10.96 7.74
C GLY A 110 -10.60 10.48 8.38
N LEU A 111 -9.47 10.62 7.68
CA LEU A 111 -8.16 10.21 8.17
C LEU A 111 -7.67 11.12 9.29
N VAL A 112 -7.71 12.44 9.11
CA VAL A 112 -7.23 13.42 10.10
C VAL A 112 -8.19 13.54 11.29
N GLY A 113 -9.49 13.51 11.04
CA GLY A 113 -10.51 13.63 12.09
C GLY A 113 -10.60 12.40 13.00
N LEU A 114 -10.25 11.20 12.49
CA LEU A 114 -10.18 9.97 13.28
C LEU A 114 -8.75 9.55 13.65
N LEU A 115 -7.75 10.37 13.30
CA LEU A 115 -6.36 10.22 13.75
C LEU A 115 -6.21 10.28 15.29
N PRO A 116 -6.95 11.14 16.03
CA PRO A 116 -6.87 11.21 17.50
C PRO A 116 -7.34 9.93 18.21
N ALA A 117 -8.00 9.01 17.50
CA ALA A 117 -8.63 7.81 18.05
C ALA A 117 -7.78 6.52 17.92
N LEU A 118 -6.45 6.61 17.86
CA LEU A 118 -5.56 5.44 17.79
C LEU A 118 -5.51 4.67 19.13
N PRO A 119 -5.45 3.30 19.15
CA PRO A 119 -4.62 2.49 18.24
C PRO A 119 -5.34 1.48 17.33
N VAL A 120 -6.63 1.21 17.45
CA VAL A 120 -7.31 0.21 16.59
C VAL A 120 -8.60 0.79 16.01
N GLY A 121 -8.64 0.96 14.69
CA GLY A 121 -9.85 1.21 13.91
C GLY A 121 -10.09 2.64 13.43
N GLY A 122 -9.59 3.68 14.11
CA GLY A 122 -9.86 5.08 13.75
C GLY A 122 -9.49 5.45 12.31
N PRO A 123 -8.21 5.35 11.92
CA PRO A 123 -7.76 5.71 10.56
C PRO A 123 -8.35 4.82 9.46
N LEU A 124 -8.52 3.52 9.72
CA LEU A 124 -9.10 2.56 8.77
C LEU A 124 -10.57 2.88 8.48
N LEU A 125 -11.36 3.12 9.53
CA LEU A 125 -12.75 3.54 9.39
C LEU A 125 -12.84 4.90 8.71
N GLY A 126 -11.98 5.85 9.06
CA GLY A 126 -11.90 7.15 8.39
C GLY A 126 -11.59 7.05 6.90
N ALA A 127 -10.67 6.16 6.51
CA ALA A 127 -10.31 5.94 5.11
C ALA A 127 -11.42 5.28 4.28
N LEU A 128 -12.40 4.61 4.90
CA LEU A 128 -13.56 4.03 4.20
C LEU A 128 -14.79 4.93 4.28
N VAL A 129 -15.14 5.39 5.48
CA VAL A 129 -16.33 6.21 5.75
C VAL A 129 -16.17 7.62 5.20
N GLY A 130 -14.97 8.20 5.29
CA GLY A 130 -14.66 9.51 4.76
C GLY A 130 -14.97 9.63 3.27
N PRO A 131 -14.33 8.81 2.40
CA PRO A 131 -14.62 8.81 0.97
C PRO A 131 -16.07 8.44 0.63
N LEU A 132 -16.68 7.51 1.38
CA LEU A 132 -18.09 7.15 1.21
C LEU A 132 -19.00 8.38 1.37
N LEU A 133 -18.87 9.08 2.50
CA LEU A 133 -19.69 10.24 2.83
C LEU A 133 -19.35 11.42 1.92
N GLY A 134 -18.07 11.69 1.70
CA GLY A 134 -17.62 12.78 0.85
C GLY A 134 -18.08 12.64 -0.60
N ALA A 135 -17.96 11.44 -1.18
CA ALA A 135 -18.48 11.17 -2.52
C ALA A 135 -20.01 11.23 -2.58
N SER A 136 -20.69 10.69 -1.57
CA SER A 136 -22.15 10.73 -1.48
C SER A 136 -22.65 12.17 -1.37
N LEU A 137 -22.02 13.02 -0.57
CA LEU A 137 -22.40 14.43 -0.43
C LEU A 137 -22.08 15.22 -1.70
N GLY A 138 -20.91 14.98 -2.31
CA GLY A 138 -20.52 15.60 -3.57
C GLY A 138 -21.51 15.29 -4.70
N GLU A 139 -21.91 14.02 -4.84
CA GLU A 139 -22.94 13.61 -5.80
C GLU A 139 -24.31 14.17 -5.38
N LEU A 140 -24.70 14.12 -4.10
CA LEU A 140 -26.02 14.59 -3.65
C LEU A 140 -26.24 16.07 -3.97
N ILE A 141 -25.23 16.93 -3.75
CA ILE A 141 -25.35 18.37 -4.00
C ILE A 141 -25.38 18.68 -5.51
N THR A 142 -24.66 17.90 -6.32
CA THR A 142 -24.42 18.23 -7.74
C THR A 142 -25.12 17.32 -8.73
N ALA A 143 -25.89 16.34 -8.24
CA ALA A 143 -26.65 15.42 -9.07
C ALA A 143 -27.60 16.19 -10.00
N PRO A 144 -27.83 15.68 -11.23
CA PRO A 144 -28.68 16.33 -12.22
C PRO A 144 -30.07 16.66 -11.68
N THR A 145 -30.58 17.85 -11.99
CA THR A 145 -31.95 18.30 -11.64
C THR A 145 -33.03 17.41 -12.23
N ALA A 146 -32.72 16.63 -13.27
CA ALA A 146 -33.60 15.61 -13.85
C ALA A 146 -34.03 14.50 -12.85
N LEU A 147 -33.32 14.33 -11.74
CA LEU A 147 -33.69 13.39 -10.66
C LEU A 147 -34.78 13.94 -9.72
N GLY A 148 -35.26 15.16 -9.94
CA GLY A 148 -36.22 15.84 -9.09
C GLY A 148 -35.58 16.57 -7.89
N PRO A 149 -36.41 17.08 -6.96
CA PRO A 149 -35.95 17.76 -5.74
C PRO A 149 -35.16 16.82 -4.82
N MET A 150 -34.70 17.32 -3.66
CA MET A 150 -33.97 16.55 -2.63
C MET A 150 -34.85 15.45 -2.02
N GLY A 151 -35.01 14.37 -2.79
CA GLY A 151 -35.85 13.22 -2.47
C GLY A 151 -35.06 11.92 -2.40
N LEU A 152 -35.79 10.85 -2.07
CA LEU A 152 -35.24 9.53 -1.76
C LEU A 152 -34.46 8.92 -2.95
N LEU A 153 -34.87 9.22 -4.18
CA LEU A 153 -34.20 8.74 -5.40
C LEU A 153 -32.79 9.33 -5.56
N ARG A 154 -32.63 10.62 -5.28
CA ARG A 154 -31.36 11.35 -5.36
C ARG A 154 -30.39 10.88 -4.27
N LEU A 155 -30.90 10.68 -3.05
CA LEU A 155 -30.14 10.11 -1.94
C LEU A 155 -29.67 8.68 -2.21
N ARG A 156 -30.54 7.83 -2.77
CA ARG A 156 -30.17 6.46 -3.14
C ARG A 156 -29.05 6.47 -4.17
N ARG A 157 -29.17 7.27 -5.24
CA ARG A 157 -28.12 7.39 -6.26
C ARG A 157 -26.80 7.84 -5.64
N SER A 158 -26.82 8.87 -4.79
CA SER A 158 -25.60 9.41 -4.20
C SER A 158 -24.89 8.41 -3.29
N LEU A 159 -25.66 7.64 -2.50
CA LEU A 159 -25.11 6.55 -1.69
C LEU A 159 -24.51 5.43 -2.56
N VAL A 160 -25.16 5.06 -3.67
CA VAL A 160 -24.61 4.05 -4.60
C VAL A 160 -23.30 4.57 -5.23
N VAL A 161 -23.21 5.85 -5.57
CA VAL A 161 -21.96 6.46 -6.06
C VAL A 161 -20.87 6.41 -4.99
N GLY A 162 -21.18 6.76 -3.74
CA GLY A 162 -20.23 6.62 -2.63
C GLY A 162 -19.76 5.18 -2.43
N LEU A 163 -20.68 4.21 -2.47
CA LEU A 163 -20.33 2.78 -2.39
C LEU A 163 -19.45 2.33 -3.56
N ALA A 164 -19.69 2.86 -4.77
CA ALA A 164 -18.87 2.56 -5.93
C ALA A 164 -17.45 3.13 -5.82
N VAL A 165 -17.28 4.31 -5.21
CA VAL A 165 -15.94 4.84 -4.85
C VAL A 165 -15.26 3.88 -3.89
N VAL A 166 -15.91 3.50 -2.79
CA VAL A 166 -15.32 2.61 -1.78
C VAL A 166 -14.97 1.25 -2.36
N ALA A 167 -15.86 0.66 -3.15
CA ALA A 167 -15.59 -0.59 -3.84
C ALA A 167 -14.37 -0.48 -4.77
N GLY A 168 -14.27 0.62 -5.54
CA GLY A 168 -13.11 0.89 -6.38
C GLY A 168 -11.81 0.96 -5.59
N MET A 169 -11.78 1.70 -4.48
CA MET A 169 -10.61 1.78 -3.60
C MET A 169 -10.24 0.43 -2.99
N LEU A 170 -11.22 -0.34 -2.51
CA LEU A 170 -10.99 -1.67 -1.92
C LEU A 170 -10.38 -2.65 -2.93
N VAL A 171 -10.87 -2.63 -4.18
CA VAL A 171 -10.30 -3.44 -5.27
C VAL A 171 -8.85 -3.04 -5.54
N SER A 172 -8.53 -1.75 -5.58
CA SER A 172 -7.14 -1.29 -5.71
C SER A 172 -6.26 -1.74 -4.54
N LYS A 173 -6.76 -1.66 -3.30
CA LYS A 173 -6.02 -2.09 -2.12
C LYS A 173 -5.74 -3.59 -2.13
N LEU A 174 -6.70 -4.40 -2.58
CA LEU A 174 -6.49 -5.83 -2.78
C LEU A 174 -5.43 -6.09 -3.87
N ALA A 175 -5.50 -5.38 -4.99
CA ALA A 175 -4.50 -5.48 -6.04
C ALA A 175 -3.10 -5.10 -5.53
N GLN A 176 -2.99 -4.03 -4.74
CA GLN A 176 -1.73 -3.65 -4.10
C GLN A 176 -1.20 -4.73 -3.16
N ALA A 177 -2.05 -5.33 -2.32
CA ALA A 177 -1.63 -6.39 -1.42
C ALA A 177 -1.08 -7.60 -2.18
N LEU A 178 -1.72 -7.98 -3.29
CA LEU A 178 -1.22 -9.04 -4.19
C LEU A 178 0.13 -8.66 -4.82
N LEU A 179 0.27 -7.43 -5.32
CA LEU A 179 1.55 -6.95 -5.86
C LEU A 179 2.65 -6.92 -4.80
N ALA A 180 2.32 -6.60 -3.54
CA ALA A 180 3.27 -6.64 -2.42
C ALA A 180 3.76 -8.07 -2.14
N LEU A 181 2.85 -9.05 -2.16
CA LEU A 181 3.21 -10.47 -2.03
C LEU A 181 4.12 -10.92 -3.18
N VAL A 182 3.78 -10.56 -4.42
CA VAL A 182 4.61 -10.84 -5.60
C VAL A 182 5.98 -10.20 -5.47
N GLY A 183 6.07 -8.96 -4.96
CA GLY A 183 7.32 -8.27 -4.70
C GLY A 183 8.19 -9.00 -3.68
N CYS A 184 7.63 -9.40 -2.54
CA CYS A 184 8.35 -10.14 -1.50
C CYS A 184 8.86 -11.49 -2.01
N LEU A 185 7.99 -12.26 -2.69
CA LEU A 185 8.36 -13.55 -3.27
C LEU A 185 9.42 -13.38 -4.36
N GLY A 186 9.22 -12.43 -5.26
CA GLY A 186 10.16 -12.12 -6.33
C GLY A 186 11.53 -11.70 -5.79
N PHE A 187 11.57 -10.90 -4.72
CA PHE A 187 12.81 -10.57 -4.04
C PHE A 187 13.51 -11.81 -3.50
N VAL A 188 12.82 -12.67 -2.75
CA VAL A 188 13.43 -13.90 -2.21
C VAL A 188 13.94 -14.79 -3.33
N LEU A 189 13.15 -15.01 -4.39
CA LEU A 189 13.53 -15.85 -5.52
C LEU A 189 14.76 -15.30 -6.26
N LEU A 190 14.76 -14.00 -6.59
CA LEU A 190 15.84 -13.37 -7.32
C LEU A 190 17.15 -13.26 -6.53
N THR A 191 17.07 -13.28 -5.19
CA THR A 191 18.26 -13.11 -4.33
C THR A 191 18.79 -14.41 -3.74
N THR A 192 18.03 -15.51 -3.79
CA THR A 192 18.46 -16.80 -3.21
C THR A 192 18.50 -17.96 -4.21
N VAL A 193 17.64 -17.96 -5.23
CA VAL A 193 17.52 -19.09 -6.18
C VAL A 193 18.21 -18.79 -7.51
N LEU A 194 18.23 -17.52 -7.91
CA LEU A 194 18.74 -17.05 -9.21
C LEU A 194 20.09 -16.29 -9.12
N ALA A 195 20.65 -16.16 -7.92
CA ALA A 195 21.92 -15.50 -7.62
C ALA A 195 22.97 -16.53 -7.21
#